data_AF-A0A2D4VWC5-F1
#
_entry.id   AF-A0A2D4VWC5-F1
#
_cell.length_a   1.000
_cell.length_b   1.000
_cell.length_c   1.000
_cell.angle_alpha   90.00
_cell.angle_beta   90.00
_cell.angle_gamma   90.00
#
_symmetry.space_group_name_H-M   'P 1'
#
loop_
_entity.id
_entity.type
_entity.pdbx_description
1 polymer ?
#
loop_
_entity_poly.entity_id
_entity_poly.type
_entity_poly.pdbx_seq_one_letter_code
_entity_poly.pdbx_strand_id
1 'polypeptide(L)' 'MKADVVIIGGGPVGVGLAVDLAINGVRSIVVERHETVQKIPKGQNLT' A
#
# COMPACT_ATOMS: atom_id res chain seq x y z
N MET A 1 -1.63 -4.54 -17.86
CA MET A 1 -0.73 -3.99 -16.82
C MET A 1 0.25 -5.08 -16.42
N LYS A 2 1.53 -4.78 -16.15
CA LYS A 2 2.55 -5.75 -15.73
C LYS A 2 3.35 -5.16 -14.57
N ALA A 3 3.48 -5.90 -13.48
CA ALA A 3 4.27 -5.54 -12.30
C ALA A 3 4.94 -6.80 -11.76
N ASP A 4 6.00 -6.61 -10.98
CA ASP A 4 6.79 -7.70 -10.40
C ASP A 4 6.18 -8.16 -9.07
N VAL A 5 5.41 -7.27 -8.42
CA VAL A 5 4.70 -7.51 -7.15
C VAL A 5 3.26 -7.06 -7.25
N VAL A 6 2.33 -7.85 -6.69
CA VAL A 6 0.94 -7.44 -6.47
C VAL A 6 0.68 -7.38 -4.96
N ILE A 7 0.22 -6.23 -4.48
CA ILE A 7 -0.08 -5.97 -3.07
C ILE A 7 -1.59 -5.96 -2.90
N ILE A 8 -2.13 -6.83 -2.05
CA ILE A 8 -3.57 -6.90 -1.76
C ILE A 8 -3.83 -6.20 -0.43
N GLY A 9 -4.40 -5.00 -0.51
CA GLY A 9 -4.75 -4.15 0.63
C GLY A 9 -4.06 -2.78 0.59
N GLY A 10 -4.85 -1.71 0.55
CA GLY A 10 -4.43 -0.31 0.58
C GLY A 10 -4.32 0.28 1.99
N GLY A 11 -4.07 -0.55 3.00
CA GLY A 11 -3.82 -0.09 4.38
C GLY A 11 -2.42 0.51 4.56
N PRO A 12 -2.08 1.01 5.77
CA PRO A 12 -0.79 1.64 6.04
C PRO A 12 0.41 0.77 5.63
N VAL A 13 0.35 -0.53 5.93
CA VAL A 13 1.42 -1.49 5.57
C VAL A 13 1.54 -1.67 4.06
N GLY A 14 0.42 -1.88 3.36
CA GLY A 14 0.44 -2.13 1.91
C GLY A 14 0.88 -0.90 1.11
N VAL A 15 0.44 0.29 1.51
CA VAL A 15 0.88 1.56 0.91
C VAL A 15 2.35 1.84 1.24
N GLY A 16 2.77 1.63 2.50
CA GLY A 16 4.17 1.78 2.90
C GLY A 16 5.11 0.87 2.10
N LEU A 17 4.73 -0.40 1.93
CA LEU A 17 5.45 -1.34 1.08
C LEU A 17 5.50 -0.90 -0.38
N ALA A 18 4.39 -0.40 -0.94
CA ALA A 18 4.37 0.08 -2.32
C ALA A 18 5.34 1.25 -2.54
N VAL A 19 5.43 2.17 -1.58
CA VAL A 19 6.39 3.28 -1.60
C VAL A 19 7.83 2.78 -1.50
N ASP A 20 8.12 1.88 -0.56
CA ASP A 20 9.46 1.31 -0.39
C ASP A 20 9.93 0.57 -1.67
N LEU A 21 9.05 -0.24 -2.27
CA LEU A 21 9.33 -0.90 -3.55
C LEU A 21 9.58 0.11 -4.68
N ALA A 22 8.78 1.19 -4.75
CA ALA A 22 8.96 2.22 -5.76
C ALA A 22 10.30 2.97 -5.60
N ILE A 23 10.71 3.28 -4.37
CA ILE A 23 12.03 3.88 -4.07
C ILE A 23 13.16 2.96 -4.53
N ASN A 24 12.99 1.65 -4.37
CA ASN A 24 13.96 0.63 -4.81
C ASN A 24 13.80 0.21 -6.29
N GLY A 25 12.98 0.92 -7.09
CA GLY A 25 12.82 0.67 -8.53
C GLY A 25 12.00 -0.58 -8.89
N VAL A 26 11.29 -1.18 -7.95
CA VAL A 26 10.46 -2.37 -8.17
C VAL A 26 9.02 -1.94 -8.48
N ARG A 27 8.48 -2.43 -9.60
CA ARG A 27 7.10 -2.10 -10.01
C ARG A 27 6.11 -2.94 -9.24
N SER A 28 5.14 -2.29 -8.60
CA SER A 28 4.05 -2.94 -7.88
C SER A 28 2.68 -2.44 -8.35
N ILE A 29 1.65 -3.27 -8.14
CA ILE A 29 0.24 -2.89 -8.26
C ILE A 29 -0.40 -3.10 -6.89
N VAL A 30 -1.06 -2.06 -6.36
CA VAL A 30 -1.89 -2.15 -5.14
C VAL A 30 -3.34 -2.36 -5.56
N VAL A 31 -3.97 -3.38 -5.00
CA VAL A 31 -5.41 -3.65 -5.14
C VAL A 31 -6.06 -3.40 -3.80
N GLU A 32 -7.05 -2.53 -3.77
CA GLU A 32 -7.82 -2.22 -2.57
C GLU A 32 -9.31 -2.39 -2.83
N ARG A 33 -10.02 -2.94 -1.84
CA ARG A 33 -11.46 -3.21 -1.94
C ARG A 33 -12.32 -1.95 -1.78
N HIS A 34 -11.83 -0.95 -1.05
CA HIS A 34 -12.56 0.27 -0.76
C HIS A 34 -12.12 1.39 -1.69
N GLU A 35 -13.07 2.06 -2.34
CA GLU A 35 -12.79 3.21 -3.22
C GLU A 35 -12.13 4.39 -2.49
N THR A 36 -12.35 4.48 -1.18
CA THR A 36 -11.83 5.55 -0.33
C THR A 36 -11.15 5.00 0.90
N VAL A 37 -10.14 5.72 1.40
CA VAL A 37 -9.48 5.40 2.67
C VAL A 37 -10.51 5.36 3.80
N GLN A 38 -10.46 4.31 4.60
CA GLN A 38 -11.35 4.18 5.75
C GLN A 38 -10.97 5.18 6.85
N LYS A 39 -11.97 5.83 7.46
CA LYS A 39 -11.80 6.84 8.52
C LYS A 39 -11.35 6.28 9.87
N ILE A 40 -11.16 4.96 9.97
CA ILE A 40 -10.73 4.32 11.21
C ILE A 40 -9.24 4.63 11.42
N PRO A 41 -8.84 5.15 12.59
CA PRO A 41 -7.44 5.45 12.87
C PRO A 41 -6.64 4.15 13.03
N LYS A 42 -5.98 3.70 11.96
CA LYS A 42 -5.18 2.45 11.90
C LYS A 42 -3.68 2.65 12.21
N GLY A 43 -3.22 3.90 12.31
CA GLY A 43 -1.82 4.27 12.54
C GLY A 43 -1.64 5.04 13.86
N GLN A 44 -2.20 4.52 14.95
CA GLN A 44 -1.96 5.09 16.28
C GLN A 44 -0.63 4.58 16.84
N ASN A 45 0.00 5.33 17.74
CA ASN A 45 1.25 4.96 18.44
C ASN A 45 2.49 4.79 17.53
N LEU A 46 2.66 5.65 16.52
CA LEU A 46 3.90 5.72 15.70
C LEU A 46 4.97 6.69 16.26
N THR A 47 4.85 7.07 17.53
CA THR A 47 5.76 7.96 18.26
C THR A 47 6.61 7.18 19.24
#